data_AF-A0A6I8VU30-F1
#
_entry.id   AF-A0A6I8VU30-F1
#
_cell.length_a   1.000
_cell.length_b   1.000
_cell.length_c   1.000
_cell.angle_alpha   90.00
_cell.angle_beta   90.00
_cell.angle_gamma   90.00
#
_symmetry.space_group_name_H-M   'P 1'
#
loop_
_entity.id
_entity.type
_entity.pdbx_description
1 polymer ?
#
loop_
_entity_poly.entity_id
_entity_poly.type
_entity_poly.pdbx_seq_one_letter_code
_entity_poly.pdbx_strand_id
1 'polypeptide(L)'
;MVIFWYISDGLSSVAGVLLIMLNKNFSTISNCFPLVCKTIETQCGITQQGPVARYELDQLLRQLNAKERLLASKFYCQLPANVGSFRVLLQLQQLRILTATEYILSKEHSEQLQVNLIIFLETEYELLANLFVSAAYDAESGMKLSAILADALGNLFTGLVADPKISNLSYVDPLCSALPAADAMGVCMNMHLSTLLELHKAKDINEAFASFSAWINEGVDELTFVKLLCEKLFACHHQEALQVLFKQSNSENFTNWKFYLILVQSIASTCNSETTAFMKKYLKSRVLHMATTGCLTSLLHLLLTARATSACTMDIHSNLDNYAKWYKQNIGEMSYLLRPEHFQMALGLLEESLHYESELQYLEIHAAIALSPGGRIVQAYKTKCRAYLSQLKKGEKA
;
A
#
# COMPACT_ATOMS: atom_id res chain seq x y z
N MET A 1 -55.68 72.88 -30.47
CA MET A 1 -54.22 72.73 -30.60
C MET A 1 -53.91 71.24 -30.43
N VAL A 2 -53.59 70.58 -31.56
CA VAL A 2 -52.73 69.37 -31.73
C VAL A 2 -53.11 68.10 -30.92
N ILE A 3 -53.87 67.14 -31.49
CA ILE A 3 -53.52 65.94 -32.30
C ILE A 3 -53.41 64.62 -31.49
N PHE A 4 -54.45 63.79 -31.66
CA PHE A 4 -54.62 62.34 -31.90
C PHE A 4 -53.50 61.27 -31.69
N TRP A 5 -53.90 60.17 -31.00
CA TRP A 5 -53.78 58.70 -31.29
C TRP A 5 -52.38 58.03 -31.33
N TYR A 6 -52.14 56.72 -31.10
CA TYR A 6 -52.71 55.50 -30.45
C TYR A 6 -51.69 54.35 -30.80
N ILE A 7 -51.70 53.19 -30.10
CA ILE A 7 -51.13 51.86 -30.50
C ILE A 7 -49.61 51.67 -30.19
N SER A 8 -49.22 50.79 -29.25
CA SER A 8 -48.95 49.33 -29.31
C SER A 8 -47.67 48.93 -30.06
N ASP A 9 -46.94 48.01 -29.40
CA ASP A 9 -45.88 47.11 -29.85
C ASP A 9 -44.48 47.67 -30.17
N GLY A 10 -43.49 47.08 -29.47
CA GLY A 10 -42.09 47.37 -29.73
C GLY A 10 -41.13 46.69 -28.76
N LEU A 11 -41.04 45.35 -28.85
CA LEU A 11 -39.85 44.59 -28.49
C LEU A 11 -38.56 45.32 -28.91
N SER A 12 -37.90 46.06 -28.02
CA SER A 12 -36.48 46.41 -28.15
C SER A 12 -35.96 47.07 -26.87
N SER A 13 -35.29 46.27 -26.04
CA SER A 13 -34.23 46.76 -25.12
C SER A 13 -33.49 45.61 -24.44
N VAL A 14 -33.96 44.36 -24.55
CA VAL A 14 -33.19 43.17 -24.14
C VAL A 14 -31.85 43.08 -24.89
N ALA A 15 -31.72 43.72 -26.07
CA ALA A 15 -30.45 43.84 -26.81
C ALA A 15 -29.48 44.90 -26.23
N GLY A 16 -29.96 45.88 -25.45
CA GLY A 16 -29.13 46.92 -24.85
C GLY A 16 -28.40 46.48 -23.59
N VAL A 17 -28.96 45.48 -22.88
CA VAL A 17 -28.31 44.86 -21.71
C VAL A 17 -27.38 43.72 -22.14
N LEU A 18 -27.64 43.09 -23.29
CA LEU A 18 -26.77 42.04 -23.85
C LEU A 18 -25.47 42.60 -24.48
N LEU A 19 -25.41 43.89 -24.82
CA LEU A 19 -24.24 44.50 -25.46
C LEU A 19 -23.15 45.00 -24.49
N ILE A 20 -23.39 44.97 -23.18
CA ILE A 20 -22.34 45.18 -22.17
C ILE A 20 -21.52 43.88 -21.94
N MET A 21 -22.00 42.73 -22.43
CA MET A 21 -21.29 41.44 -22.38
C MET A 21 -20.25 41.21 -23.51
N LEU A 22 -19.80 42.27 -24.16
CA LEU A 22 -18.72 42.21 -25.16
C LEU A 22 -17.53 43.11 -24.82
N ASN A 23 -17.27 43.34 -23.52
CA ASN A 23 -15.98 43.89 -23.12
C ASN A 23 -15.09 42.77 -22.55
N LYS A 24 -14.20 42.28 -23.42
CA LYS A 24 -13.10 41.37 -23.11
C LYS A 24 -12.11 42.04 -22.13
N ASN A 25 -12.48 42.16 -20.86
CA ASN A 25 -11.53 42.42 -19.79
C ASN A 25 -11.40 41.16 -18.93
N PHE A 26 -10.59 40.21 -19.43
CA PHE A 26 -10.19 38.99 -18.70
C PHE A 26 -9.30 39.28 -17.46
N SER A 27 -9.24 40.52 -16.95
CA SER A 27 -8.26 40.98 -15.97
C SER A 27 -8.84 41.67 -14.72
N THR A 28 -10.10 42.06 -14.74
CA THR A 28 -10.77 42.76 -13.62
C THR A 28 -11.57 41.79 -12.77
N ILE A 29 -11.36 41.84 -11.46
CA ILE A 29 -12.14 41.09 -10.47
C ILE A 29 -13.54 41.70 -10.43
N SER A 30 -14.57 40.86 -10.53
CA SER A 30 -15.97 41.26 -10.42
C SER A 30 -16.29 41.76 -9.01
N ASN A 31 -17.18 42.75 -8.93
CA ASN A 31 -17.71 43.24 -7.65
C ASN A 31 -18.45 42.14 -6.85
N CYS A 32 -18.83 41.03 -7.51
CA CYS A 32 -19.48 39.89 -6.87
C CYS A 32 -18.50 38.90 -6.23
N PHE A 33 -17.18 39.03 -6.45
CA PHE A 33 -16.20 38.09 -5.91
C PHE A 33 -16.21 37.95 -4.38
N PRO A 34 -16.37 39.04 -3.58
CA PRO A 34 -16.50 38.92 -2.12
C PRO A 34 -17.71 38.08 -1.68
N LEU A 35 -18.82 38.12 -2.44
CA LEU A 35 -19.97 37.27 -2.17
C LEU A 35 -19.61 35.79 -2.35
N VAL A 36 -18.83 35.46 -3.39
CA VAL A 36 -18.37 34.09 -3.63
C VAL A 36 -17.50 33.60 -2.48
N CYS A 37 -16.53 34.40 -2.02
CA CYS A 37 -15.71 34.03 -0.85
C CYS A 37 -16.56 33.77 0.40
N LYS A 38 -17.52 34.66 0.69
CA LYS A 38 -18.44 34.50 1.82
C LYS A 38 -19.30 33.24 1.69
N THR A 39 -19.77 32.94 0.49
CA THR A 39 -20.53 31.70 0.24
C THR A 39 -19.65 30.48 0.46
N ILE A 40 -18.42 30.44 -0.07
CA ILE A 40 -17.46 29.34 0.17
C ILE A 40 -17.27 29.12 1.67
N GLU A 41 -16.94 30.17 2.43
CA GLU A 41 -16.72 30.09 3.87
C GLU A 41 -17.96 29.57 4.62
N THR A 42 -19.14 30.10 4.30
CA THR A 42 -20.41 29.66 4.88
C THR A 42 -20.66 28.18 4.60
N GLN A 43 -20.42 27.75 3.36
CA GLN A 43 -20.66 26.37 2.94
C GLN A 43 -19.68 25.38 3.59
N CYS A 44 -18.42 25.79 3.85
CA CYS A 44 -17.46 24.99 4.63
C CYS A 44 -17.92 24.74 6.08
N GLY A 45 -18.67 25.67 6.68
CA GLY A 45 -19.21 25.53 8.03
C GLY A 45 -20.42 24.59 8.15
N ILE A 46 -21.02 24.16 7.04
CA ILE A 46 -22.27 23.37 7.03
C ILE A 46 -21.95 21.88 6.88
N THR A 47 -22.36 21.06 7.85
CA THR A 47 -22.15 19.60 7.83
C THR A 47 -22.94 18.90 6.72
N GLN A 48 -24.24 19.18 6.60
CA GLN A 48 -25.11 18.59 5.58
C GLN A 48 -25.77 19.67 4.73
N GLN A 49 -25.59 19.58 3.42
CA GLN A 49 -26.20 20.49 2.46
C GLN A 49 -27.23 19.76 1.62
N GLY A 50 -28.40 20.36 1.51
CA GLY A 50 -29.40 19.97 0.52
C GLY A 50 -28.89 20.16 -0.92
N PRO A 51 -29.49 19.46 -1.89
CA PRO A 51 -29.05 19.50 -3.30
C PRO A 51 -29.08 20.90 -3.91
N VAL A 52 -30.01 21.75 -3.48
CA VAL A 52 -30.16 23.13 -3.98
C VAL A 52 -28.94 23.99 -3.62
N ALA A 53 -28.49 23.98 -2.37
CA ALA A 53 -27.34 24.77 -1.94
C ALA A 53 -26.04 24.34 -2.64
N ARG A 54 -25.88 23.03 -2.90
CA ARG A 54 -24.74 22.51 -3.68
C ARG A 54 -24.76 23.03 -5.11
N TYR A 55 -25.94 23.01 -5.74
CA TYR A 55 -26.12 23.51 -7.10
C TYR A 55 -25.87 25.02 -7.20
N GLU A 56 -26.35 25.81 -6.24
CA GLU A 56 -26.13 27.26 -6.20
C GLU A 56 -24.64 27.60 -6.11
N LEU A 57 -23.89 26.93 -5.23
CA LEU A 57 -22.44 27.13 -5.14
C LEU A 57 -21.74 26.75 -6.45
N ASP A 58 -22.09 25.62 -7.07
CA ASP A 58 -21.53 25.19 -8.35
C ASP A 58 -21.77 26.24 -9.46
N GLN A 59 -22.99 26.79 -9.56
CA GLN A 59 -23.31 27.84 -10.52
C GLN A 59 -22.51 29.13 -10.29
N LEU A 60 -22.35 29.55 -9.03
CA LEU A 60 -21.53 30.73 -8.71
C LEU A 60 -20.06 30.51 -9.09
N LEU A 61 -19.51 29.33 -8.79
CA LEU A 61 -18.12 29.00 -9.09
C LEU A 61 -17.85 28.92 -10.60
N ARG A 62 -18.82 28.47 -11.40
CA ARG A 62 -18.72 28.43 -12.88
C ARG A 62 -18.64 29.81 -13.52
N GLN A 63 -19.14 30.86 -12.86
CA GLN A 63 -19.12 32.23 -13.39
C GLN A 63 -17.77 32.93 -13.20
N LEU A 64 -16.88 32.36 -12.37
CA LEU A 64 -15.59 32.96 -12.07
C LEU A 64 -14.66 32.98 -13.29
N ASN A 65 -14.01 34.12 -13.54
CA ASN A 65 -12.94 34.21 -14.52
C ASN A 65 -11.62 33.60 -13.98
N ALA A 66 -10.61 33.45 -14.83
CA ALA A 66 -9.35 32.78 -14.46
C ALA A 66 -8.66 33.42 -13.24
N LYS A 67 -8.65 34.76 -13.13
CA LYS A 67 -8.04 35.47 -12.00
C LYS A 67 -8.82 35.24 -10.71
N GLU A 68 -10.14 35.26 -10.78
CA GLU A 68 -11.01 34.99 -9.64
C GLU A 68 -10.92 33.54 -9.18
N ARG A 69 -10.81 32.58 -10.10
CA ARG A 69 -10.59 31.16 -9.76
C ARG A 69 -9.29 30.97 -8.98
N LEU A 70 -8.21 31.62 -9.41
CA LEU A 70 -6.93 31.62 -8.69
C LEU A 70 -7.03 32.29 -7.31
N LEU A 71 -7.81 33.37 -7.18
CA LEU A 71 -8.01 34.02 -5.89
C LEU A 71 -8.88 33.17 -4.97
N ALA A 72 -9.91 32.51 -5.50
CA ALA A 72 -10.80 31.63 -4.75
C ALA A 72 -10.04 30.40 -4.23
N SER A 73 -9.14 29.82 -5.04
CA SER A 73 -8.29 28.70 -4.60
C SER A 73 -7.37 29.10 -3.46
N LYS A 74 -6.67 30.25 -3.59
CA LYS A 74 -5.80 30.79 -2.52
C LYS A 74 -6.58 31.13 -1.25
N PHE A 75 -7.76 31.75 -1.39
CA PHE A 75 -8.64 32.06 -0.26
C PHE A 75 -9.08 30.79 0.46
N TYR A 76 -9.55 29.78 -0.29
CA TYR A 76 -9.97 28.50 0.29
C TYR A 76 -8.83 27.83 1.07
N CYS A 77 -7.60 27.82 0.54
CA CYS A 77 -6.43 27.28 1.24
C CYS A 77 -6.08 28.01 2.54
N GLN A 78 -6.55 29.25 2.76
CA GLN A 78 -6.33 30.00 4.00
C GLN A 78 -7.40 29.70 5.06
N LEU A 79 -8.54 29.12 4.67
CA LEU A 79 -9.60 28.77 5.60
C LEU A 79 -9.17 27.63 6.55
N PRO A 80 -9.66 27.65 7.80
CA PRO A 80 -9.55 26.49 8.67
C PRO A 80 -10.37 25.32 8.12
N ALA A 81 -9.90 24.09 8.32
CA ALA A 81 -10.66 22.91 7.99
C ALA A 81 -11.88 22.78 8.93
N ASN A 82 -13.07 22.72 8.35
CA ASN A 82 -14.35 22.56 9.01
C ASN A 82 -15.08 21.32 8.44
N VAL A 83 -16.18 20.91 9.08
CA VAL A 83 -16.90 19.67 8.73
C VAL A 83 -17.36 19.63 7.27
N GLY A 84 -17.69 20.78 6.66
CA GLY A 84 -18.11 20.85 5.26
C GLY A 84 -16.98 21.16 4.26
N SER A 85 -15.74 21.37 4.74
CA SER A 85 -14.64 21.85 3.88
C SER A 85 -14.36 20.91 2.73
N PHE A 86 -14.20 19.60 2.97
CA PHE A 86 -13.76 18.68 1.91
C PHE A 86 -14.81 18.43 0.84
N ARG A 87 -16.10 18.48 1.18
CA ARG A 87 -17.18 18.56 0.18
C ARG A 87 -17.01 19.76 -0.74
N VAL A 88 -16.73 20.95 -0.18
CA VAL A 88 -16.49 22.16 -0.98
C VAL A 88 -15.22 22.01 -1.82
N LEU A 89 -14.16 21.41 -1.27
CA LEU A 89 -12.93 21.09 -2.01
C LEU A 89 -13.23 20.18 -3.21
N LEU A 90 -14.08 19.17 -3.04
CA LEU A 90 -14.49 18.29 -4.13
C LEU A 90 -15.20 19.05 -5.25
N GLN A 91 -16.10 19.99 -4.93
CA GLN A 91 -16.74 20.84 -5.94
C GLN A 91 -15.73 21.75 -6.66
N LEU A 92 -14.77 22.34 -5.92
CA LEU A 92 -13.69 23.12 -6.50
C LEU A 92 -12.81 22.26 -7.43
N GLN A 93 -12.54 21.00 -7.07
CA GLN A 93 -11.79 20.05 -7.87
C GLN A 93 -12.54 19.69 -9.16
N GLN A 94 -13.82 19.35 -9.05
CA GLN A 94 -14.68 19.02 -10.20
C GLN A 94 -14.76 20.18 -11.20
N LEU A 95 -14.75 21.42 -10.71
CA LEU A 95 -14.73 22.61 -11.53
C LEU A 95 -13.33 22.99 -12.02
N ARG A 96 -12.25 22.32 -11.60
CA ARG A 96 -10.84 22.64 -11.89
C ARG A 96 -10.42 24.03 -11.39
N ILE A 97 -10.84 24.37 -10.18
CA ILE A 97 -10.48 25.62 -9.49
C ILE A 97 -9.34 25.38 -8.52
N LEU A 98 -9.44 24.30 -7.74
CA LEU A 98 -8.43 23.85 -6.79
C LEU A 98 -8.52 22.32 -6.70
N THR A 99 -7.41 21.64 -6.90
CA THR A 99 -7.30 20.18 -6.76
C THR A 99 -6.98 19.78 -5.31
N ALA A 100 -7.26 18.53 -4.94
CA ALA A 100 -6.84 17.99 -3.65
C ALA A 100 -5.32 18.08 -3.48
N THR A 101 -4.57 17.80 -4.55
CA THR A 101 -3.11 17.93 -4.59
C THR A 101 -2.63 19.34 -4.23
N GLU A 102 -3.14 20.37 -4.91
CA GLU A 102 -2.78 21.77 -4.62
C GLU A 102 -3.15 22.16 -3.19
N TYR A 103 -4.30 21.71 -2.71
CA TYR A 103 -4.73 21.95 -1.33
C TYR A 103 -3.76 21.32 -0.32
N ILE A 104 -3.44 20.04 -0.47
CA ILE A 104 -2.55 19.30 0.44
C ILE A 104 -1.15 19.92 0.45
N LEU A 105 -0.59 20.23 -0.71
CA LEU A 105 0.73 20.87 -0.82
C LEU A 105 0.75 22.27 -0.20
N SER A 106 -0.35 23.03 -0.30
CA SER A 106 -0.46 24.32 0.40
C SER A 106 -0.45 24.19 1.93
N LYS A 107 -0.66 22.98 2.45
CA LYS A 107 -0.67 22.65 3.88
C LYS A 107 0.55 21.80 4.30
N GLU A 108 1.60 21.68 3.47
CA GLU A 108 2.79 20.83 3.71
C GLU A 108 3.40 21.01 5.12
N HIS A 109 3.40 22.24 5.65
CA HIS A 109 3.95 22.57 6.96
C HIS A 109 2.88 22.83 8.04
N SER A 110 1.62 22.46 7.77
CA SER A 110 0.52 22.65 8.70
C SER A 110 0.39 21.43 9.63
N GLU A 111 0.20 21.69 10.92
CA GLU A 111 -0.12 20.66 11.91
C GLU A 111 -1.44 19.93 11.60
N GLN A 112 -2.33 20.53 10.79
CA GLN A 112 -3.61 19.93 10.38
C GLN A 112 -3.49 18.97 9.20
N LEU A 113 -2.32 18.88 8.56
CA LEU A 113 -2.14 18.07 7.36
C LEU A 113 -2.50 16.60 7.58
N GLN A 114 -2.01 15.99 8.66
CA GLN A 114 -2.28 14.59 8.98
C GLN A 114 -3.76 14.34 9.27
N VAL A 115 -4.42 15.27 9.96
CA VAL A 115 -5.87 15.19 10.21
C VAL A 115 -6.66 15.21 8.89
N ASN A 116 -6.29 16.09 7.96
CA ASN A 116 -6.94 16.16 6.65
C ASN A 116 -6.77 14.85 5.86
N LEU A 117 -5.58 14.25 5.89
CA LEU A 117 -5.30 12.99 5.20
C LEU A 117 -6.02 11.80 5.82
N ILE A 118 -6.15 11.75 7.14
CA ILE A 118 -6.99 10.74 7.82
C ILE A 118 -8.44 10.87 7.36
N ILE A 119 -8.98 12.10 7.24
CA ILE A 119 -10.34 12.30 6.75
C ILE A 119 -10.49 11.83 5.30
N PHE A 120 -9.46 11.99 4.46
CA PHE A 120 -9.46 11.45 3.10
C PHE A 120 -9.46 9.92 3.07
N LEU A 121 -8.69 9.28 3.95
CA LEU A 121 -8.64 7.82 4.10
C LEU A 121 -9.94 7.25 4.69
N GLU A 122 -10.67 8.02 5.49
CA GLU A 122 -11.89 7.53 6.15
C GLU A 122 -13.15 7.83 5.34
N THR A 123 -13.23 8.99 4.66
CA THR A 123 -14.50 9.47 4.09
C THR A 123 -14.43 10.14 2.72
N GLU A 124 -13.29 10.69 2.29
CA GLU A 124 -13.20 11.53 1.07
C GLU A 124 -12.34 10.87 -0.02
N TYR A 125 -12.79 9.71 -0.52
CA TYR A 125 -11.98 8.84 -1.40
C TYR A 125 -11.69 9.42 -2.80
N GLU A 126 -12.57 10.25 -3.35
CA GLU A 126 -12.31 10.94 -4.63
C GLU A 126 -11.16 11.95 -4.52
N LEU A 127 -11.04 12.61 -3.37
CA LEU A 127 -9.92 13.51 -3.09
C LEU A 127 -8.64 12.69 -2.87
N LEU A 128 -8.72 11.57 -2.16
CA LEU A 128 -7.60 10.63 -1.99
C LEU A 128 -7.07 10.11 -3.33
N ALA A 129 -7.97 9.70 -4.24
CA ALA A 129 -7.59 9.20 -5.56
C ALA A 129 -6.84 10.25 -6.37
N ASN A 130 -7.23 11.53 -6.28
CA ASN A 130 -6.50 12.63 -6.93
C ASN A 130 -5.04 12.71 -6.44
N LEU A 131 -4.78 12.51 -5.14
CA LEU A 131 -3.43 12.53 -4.59
C LEU A 131 -2.56 11.41 -5.16
N PHE A 132 -3.07 10.17 -5.24
CA PHE A 132 -2.31 9.06 -5.81
C PHE A 132 -2.08 9.20 -7.32
N VAL A 133 -3.04 9.73 -8.07
CA VAL A 133 -2.87 10.05 -9.49
C VAL A 133 -1.78 11.12 -9.67
N SER A 134 -1.82 12.20 -8.90
CA SER A 134 -0.78 13.23 -8.95
C SER A 134 0.57 12.69 -8.50
N ALA A 135 0.64 11.85 -7.47
CA ALA A 135 1.89 11.23 -7.03
C ALA A 135 2.55 10.39 -8.15
N ALA A 136 1.75 9.79 -9.03
CA ALA A 136 2.26 8.96 -10.13
C ALA A 136 2.63 9.74 -11.40
N TYR A 137 1.89 10.81 -11.72
CA TYR A 137 2.00 11.49 -13.01
C TYR A 137 2.57 12.91 -12.95
N ASP A 138 2.57 13.56 -11.78
CA ASP A 138 3.15 14.89 -11.59
C ASP A 138 4.61 14.76 -11.11
N ALA A 139 5.55 15.00 -12.01
CA ALA A 139 6.98 14.91 -11.70
C ALA A 139 7.46 15.98 -10.71
N GLU A 140 6.81 17.14 -10.65
CA GLU A 140 7.20 18.25 -9.77
C GLU A 140 6.71 17.99 -8.34
N SER A 141 5.46 17.57 -8.20
CA SER A 141 4.82 17.34 -6.90
C SER A 141 4.97 15.91 -6.37
N GLY A 142 5.27 14.95 -7.23
CA GLY A 142 5.08 13.53 -6.95
C GLY A 142 5.93 12.99 -5.80
N MET A 143 7.19 13.43 -5.69
CA MET A 143 8.06 13.04 -4.57
C MET A 143 7.53 13.54 -3.23
N LYS A 144 7.09 14.81 -3.17
CA LYS A 144 6.55 15.40 -1.95
C LYS A 144 5.24 14.74 -1.54
N LEU A 145 4.32 14.57 -2.49
CA LEU A 145 3.05 13.87 -2.24
C LEU A 145 3.28 12.44 -1.77
N SER A 146 4.24 11.73 -2.36
CA SER A 146 4.56 10.37 -1.96
C SER A 146 5.04 10.29 -0.52
N ALA A 147 5.87 11.24 -0.08
CA ALA A 147 6.31 11.31 1.32
C ALA A 147 5.14 11.61 2.27
N ILE A 148 4.28 12.57 1.92
CA ILE A 148 3.09 12.95 2.70
C ILE A 148 2.12 11.77 2.84
N LEU A 149 1.83 11.08 1.73
CA LEU A 149 0.94 9.91 1.72
C LEU A 149 1.54 8.73 2.48
N ALA A 150 2.85 8.48 2.35
CA ALA A 150 3.54 7.43 3.08
C ALA A 150 3.49 7.66 4.60
N ASP A 151 3.63 8.91 5.05
CA ASP A 151 3.50 9.29 6.47
C ASP A 151 2.06 9.07 6.98
N ALA A 152 1.05 9.48 6.20
CA ALA A 152 -0.35 9.26 6.56
C ALA A 152 -0.71 7.76 6.65
N LEU A 153 -0.26 6.95 5.67
CA LEU A 153 -0.42 5.50 5.72
C LEU A 153 0.35 4.90 6.91
N GLY A 154 1.53 5.41 7.22
CA GLY A 154 2.35 4.95 8.35
C GLY A 154 1.64 5.17 9.68
N ASN A 155 1.04 6.34 9.86
CA ASN A 155 0.21 6.68 11.02
C ASN A 155 -1.01 5.76 11.12
N LEU A 156 -1.73 5.56 10.01
CA LEU A 156 -2.89 4.66 9.96
C LEU A 156 -2.51 3.21 10.33
N PHE A 157 -1.48 2.66 9.70
CA PHE A 157 -1.10 1.26 9.93
C PHE A 157 -0.48 1.04 11.31
N THR A 158 0.29 2.01 11.83
CA THR A 158 0.76 1.97 13.23
C THR A 158 -0.41 1.96 14.20
N GLY A 159 -1.44 2.77 13.92
CA GLY A 159 -2.69 2.76 14.67
C GLY A 159 -3.39 1.39 14.61
N LEU A 160 -3.47 0.77 13.43
CA LEU A 160 -4.11 -0.54 13.24
C LEU A 160 -3.33 -1.70 13.89
N VAL A 161 -2.00 -1.59 14.00
CA VAL A 161 -1.20 -2.54 14.78
C VAL A 161 -1.55 -2.45 16.27
N ALA A 162 -1.82 -1.25 16.79
CA ALA A 162 -2.17 -1.04 18.20
C ALA A 162 -3.66 -1.36 18.50
N ASP A 163 -4.56 -1.02 17.59
CA ASP A 163 -5.99 -1.31 17.67
C ASP A 163 -6.56 -1.57 16.26
N PRO A 164 -6.74 -2.86 15.88
CA PRO A 164 -7.25 -3.22 14.56
C PRO A 164 -8.67 -2.70 14.23
N LYS A 165 -9.40 -2.17 15.22
CA LYS A 165 -10.78 -1.69 15.03
C LYS A 165 -10.88 -0.21 14.68
N ILE A 166 -9.77 0.54 14.69
CA ILE A 166 -9.81 2.00 14.45
C ILE A 166 -10.25 2.35 13.02
N SER A 167 -10.05 1.45 12.06
CA SER A 167 -10.41 1.65 10.66
C SER A 167 -10.74 0.31 10.02
N ASN A 168 -11.66 0.33 9.06
CA ASN A 168 -12.00 -0.83 8.23
C ASN A 168 -11.37 -0.76 6.83
N LEU A 169 -10.47 0.21 6.60
CA LEU A 169 -9.81 0.47 5.30
C LEU A 169 -10.82 0.64 4.15
N SER A 170 -11.94 1.31 4.40
CA SER A 170 -13.00 1.51 3.41
C SER A 170 -12.57 2.29 2.17
N TYR A 171 -11.44 3.02 2.22
CA TYR A 171 -10.88 3.70 1.05
C TYR A 171 -10.39 2.74 -0.04
N VAL A 172 -10.09 1.48 0.28
CA VAL A 172 -9.40 0.57 -0.64
C VAL A 172 -10.23 0.31 -1.90
N ASP A 173 -11.50 -0.09 -1.75
CA ASP A 173 -12.34 -0.45 -2.91
C ASP A 173 -12.61 0.76 -3.83
N PRO A 174 -12.98 1.95 -3.31
CA PRO A 174 -13.10 3.17 -4.11
C PRO A 174 -11.78 3.56 -4.80
N LEU A 175 -10.65 3.43 -4.09
CA LEU A 175 -9.34 3.79 -4.63
C LEU A 175 -8.96 2.87 -5.79
N CYS A 176 -9.07 1.55 -5.63
CA CYS A 176 -8.84 0.59 -6.72
C CYS A 176 -9.71 0.86 -7.96
N SER A 177 -10.94 1.34 -7.75
CA SER A 177 -11.88 1.65 -8.83
C SER A 177 -11.55 2.95 -9.55
N ALA A 178 -10.95 3.92 -8.85
CA ALA A 178 -10.66 5.26 -9.36
C ALA A 178 -9.27 5.38 -10.00
N LEU A 179 -8.30 4.56 -9.59
CA LEU A 179 -6.92 4.66 -10.08
C LEU A 179 -6.74 4.02 -11.47
N PRO A 180 -6.02 4.71 -12.39
CA PRO A 180 -5.55 4.09 -13.63
C PRO A 180 -4.71 2.84 -13.36
N ALA A 181 -5.02 1.74 -14.07
CA ALA A 181 -4.52 0.39 -13.77
C ALA A 181 -3.00 0.19 -13.93
N ALA A 182 -2.29 1.07 -14.64
CA ALA A 182 -0.85 0.93 -14.87
C ALA A 182 -0.03 1.66 -13.80
N ASP A 183 0.28 2.94 -14.01
CA ASP A 183 1.31 3.62 -13.21
C ASP A 183 0.79 4.06 -11.83
N ALA A 184 -0.42 4.61 -11.76
CA ALA A 184 -0.99 5.08 -10.51
C ALA A 184 -1.27 3.95 -9.51
N MET A 185 -1.81 2.83 -10.01
CA MET A 185 -2.02 1.64 -9.17
C MET A 185 -0.69 1.06 -8.69
N GLY A 186 0.34 1.03 -9.54
CA GLY A 186 1.69 0.61 -9.17
C GLY A 186 2.30 1.48 -8.06
N VAL A 187 2.18 2.80 -8.16
CA VAL A 187 2.62 3.75 -7.12
C VAL A 187 1.85 3.52 -5.81
N CYS A 188 0.53 3.40 -5.89
CA CYS A 188 -0.32 3.13 -4.73
C CYS A 188 0.10 1.85 -4.00
N MET A 189 0.24 0.75 -4.75
CA MET A 189 0.66 -0.55 -4.21
C MET A 189 2.06 -0.47 -3.57
N ASN A 190 3.03 0.11 -4.27
CA ASN A 190 4.41 0.21 -3.78
C ASN A 190 4.49 1.02 -2.49
N MET A 191 3.68 2.09 -2.38
CA MET A 191 3.62 2.90 -1.17
C MET A 191 3.05 2.10 0.00
N HIS A 192 1.93 1.40 -0.19
CA HIS A 192 1.35 0.54 0.84
C HIS A 192 2.32 -0.54 1.29
N LEU A 193 2.95 -1.26 0.35
CA LEU A 193 3.94 -2.30 0.68
C LEU A 193 5.13 -1.74 1.44
N SER A 194 5.70 -0.62 0.98
CA SER A 194 6.88 -0.03 1.62
C SER A 194 6.56 0.48 3.02
N THR A 195 5.40 1.12 3.21
CA THR A 195 4.95 1.58 4.53
C THR A 195 4.70 0.41 5.48
N LEU A 196 4.04 -0.67 5.03
CA LEU A 196 3.81 -1.86 5.85
C LEU A 196 5.11 -2.52 6.31
N LEU A 197 6.11 -2.60 5.43
CA LEU A 197 7.41 -3.19 5.77
C LEU A 197 8.14 -2.42 6.88
N GLU A 198 8.01 -1.09 6.91
CA GLU A 198 8.71 -0.25 7.89
C GLU A 198 8.08 -0.27 9.29
N LEU A 199 6.90 -0.89 9.47
CA LEU A 199 6.21 -0.98 10.77
C LEU A 199 6.98 -1.76 11.84
N HIS A 200 7.91 -2.64 11.43
CA HIS A 200 8.75 -3.38 12.36
C HIS A 200 10.13 -3.66 11.79
N LYS A 201 11.16 -3.22 12.52
CA LYS A 201 12.57 -3.52 12.22
C LYS A 201 13.07 -4.59 13.17
N ALA A 202 13.24 -5.80 12.64
CA ALA A 202 13.95 -6.86 13.35
C ALA A 202 15.43 -6.48 13.49
N LYS A 203 16.04 -6.90 14.58
CA LYS A 203 17.46 -6.69 14.87
C LYS A 203 18.35 -7.34 13.82
N ASP A 204 18.04 -8.59 13.48
CA ASP A 204 18.77 -9.39 12.50
C ASP A 204 17.91 -10.58 12.05
N ILE A 205 18.48 -11.43 11.20
CA ILE A 205 17.80 -12.62 10.69
C ILE A 205 17.59 -13.71 11.76
N ASN A 206 18.38 -13.74 12.85
CA ASN A 206 18.17 -14.71 13.94
C ASN A 206 16.84 -14.45 14.63
N GLU A 207 16.51 -13.18 14.86
CA GLU A 207 15.20 -12.81 15.42
C GLU A 207 14.05 -13.31 14.55
N ALA A 208 14.21 -13.24 13.22
CA ALA A 208 13.21 -13.72 12.28
C ALA A 208 13.01 -15.24 12.34
N PHE A 209 14.07 -16.03 12.50
CA PHE A 209 13.94 -17.47 12.71
C PHE A 209 13.36 -17.80 14.08
N ALA A 210 13.75 -17.08 15.13
CA ALA A 210 13.28 -17.31 16.50
C ALA A 210 11.81 -16.94 16.71
N SER A 211 11.32 -15.94 15.97
CA SER A 211 9.98 -15.38 16.14
C SER A 211 9.02 -15.76 15.01
N PHE A 212 9.43 -16.64 14.08
CA PHE A 212 8.70 -16.94 12.85
C PHE A 212 7.23 -17.32 13.15
N SER A 213 7.00 -18.35 13.95
CA SER A 213 5.64 -18.84 14.26
C SER A 213 4.82 -17.79 15.01
N ALA A 214 5.44 -17.04 15.91
CA ALA A 214 4.78 -15.96 16.63
C ALA A 214 4.28 -14.88 15.68
N TRP A 215 5.13 -14.42 14.75
CA TRP A 215 4.76 -13.40 13.78
C TRP A 215 3.75 -13.87 12.75
N ILE A 216 3.83 -15.13 12.30
CA ILE A 216 2.82 -15.70 11.40
C ILE A 216 1.45 -15.77 12.08
N ASN A 217 1.39 -16.23 13.33
CA ASN A 217 0.12 -16.30 14.08
C ASN A 217 -0.44 -14.90 14.35
N GLU A 218 0.41 -13.95 14.75
CA GLU A 218 0.01 -12.54 14.92
C GLU A 218 -0.55 -11.97 13.61
N GLY A 219 0.08 -12.29 12.47
CA GLY A 219 -0.39 -11.93 11.13
C GLY A 219 -1.80 -12.43 10.81
N VAL A 220 -2.15 -13.61 11.31
CA VAL A 220 -3.44 -14.27 11.07
C VAL A 220 -4.53 -13.78 12.02
N ASP A 221 -4.20 -13.64 13.31
CA ASP A 221 -5.19 -13.42 14.38
C ASP A 221 -5.36 -11.94 14.74
N GLU A 222 -4.28 -11.15 14.72
CA GLU A 222 -4.26 -9.78 15.26
C GLU A 222 -4.14 -8.74 14.14
N LEU A 223 -3.33 -9.00 13.12
CA LEU A 223 -3.03 -8.07 12.03
C LEU A 223 -3.90 -8.31 10.79
N THR A 224 -5.19 -8.56 11.00
CA THR A 224 -6.15 -8.94 9.94
C THR A 224 -6.27 -7.92 8.82
N PHE A 225 -5.93 -6.65 9.08
CA PHE A 225 -5.92 -5.59 8.07
C PHE A 225 -4.88 -5.84 6.96
N VAL A 226 -3.77 -6.53 7.25
CA VAL A 226 -2.75 -6.88 6.24
C VAL A 226 -3.33 -7.85 5.22
N LYS A 227 -4.08 -8.85 5.70
CA LYS A 227 -4.81 -9.78 4.84
C LYS A 227 -5.88 -9.05 4.02
N LEU A 228 -6.63 -8.13 4.61
CA LEU A 228 -7.61 -7.31 3.89
C LEU A 228 -6.98 -6.53 2.73
N LEU A 229 -5.81 -5.91 2.94
CA LEU A 229 -5.06 -5.25 1.87
C LEU A 229 -4.63 -6.24 0.78
N CYS A 230 -4.18 -7.44 1.14
CA CYS A 230 -3.83 -8.47 0.17
C CYS A 230 -5.03 -8.97 -0.64
N GLU A 231 -6.21 -9.08 -0.03
CA GLU A 231 -7.45 -9.56 -0.65
C GLU A 231 -8.16 -8.50 -1.51
N LYS A 232 -7.94 -7.21 -1.21
CA LYS A 232 -8.61 -6.11 -1.90
C LYS A 232 -7.64 -5.31 -2.77
N LEU A 233 -6.68 -4.64 -2.15
CA LEU A 233 -5.76 -3.74 -2.84
C LEU A 233 -4.84 -4.49 -3.80
N PHE A 234 -4.33 -5.66 -3.39
CA PHE A 234 -3.36 -6.44 -4.18
C PHE A 234 -3.98 -7.58 -4.98
N ALA A 235 -5.30 -7.77 -4.93
CA ALA A 235 -5.99 -8.96 -5.46
C ALA A 235 -5.63 -9.30 -6.91
N CYS A 236 -5.56 -8.28 -7.76
CA CYS A 236 -5.23 -8.39 -9.18
C CYS A 236 -3.74 -8.19 -9.49
N HIS A 237 -2.91 -7.97 -8.46
CA HIS A 237 -1.52 -7.55 -8.57
C HIS A 237 -0.58 -8.35 -7.65
N HIS A 238 -0.98 -9.56 -7.24
CA HIS A 238 -0.19 -10.37 -6.30
C HIS A 238 1.22 -10.67 -6.84
N GLN A 239 1.38 -10.91 -8.14
CA GLN A 239 2.69 -11.21 -8.71
C GLN A 239 3.63 -10.00 -8.63
N GLU A 240 3.13 -8.82 -8.96
CA GLU A 240 3.85 -7.55 -8.88
C GLU A 240 4.21 -7.22 -7.43
N ALA A 241 3.27 -7.38 -6.49
CA ALA A 241 3.52 -7.22 -5.07
C ALA A 241 4.62 -8.17 -4.58
N LEU A 242 4.56 -9.46 -4.94
CA LEU A 242 5.58 -10.43 -4.60
C LEU A 242 6.94 -10.11 -5.23
N GLN A 243 6.98 -9.60 -6.47
CA GLN A 243 8.23 -9.16 -7.09
C GLN A 243 8.88 -8.02 -6.31
N VAL A 244 8.09 -7.05 -5.83
CA VAL A 244 8.58 -5.95 -4.99
C VAL A 244 9.11 -6.49 -3.67
N LEU A 245 8.32 -7.32 -2.98
CA LEU A 245 8.72 -7.93 -1.70
C LEU A 245 10.00 -8.74 -1.84
N PHE A 246 10.07 -9.63 -2.83
CA PHE A 246 11.24 -10.46 -3.11
C PHE A 246 12.46 -9.65 -3.53
N LYS A 247 12.28 -8.52 -4.21
CA LYS A 247 13.40 -7.65 -4.56
C LYS A 247 13.93 -6.93 -3.32
N GLN A 248 13.05 -6.34 -2.52
CA GLN A 248 13.41 -5.60 -1.31
C GLN A 248 14.07 -6.48 -0.26
N SER A 249 13.58 -7.71 -0.07
CA SER A 249 14.13 -8.65 0.90
C SER A 249 15.52 -9.19 0.54
N ASN A 250 15.99 -8.95 -0.69
CA ASN A 250 17.36 -9.23 -1.12
C ASN A 250 18.31 -8.04 -0.95
N SER A 251 17.86 -6.93 -0.35
CA SER A 251 18.76 -5.82 -0.03
C SER A 251 19.79 -6.22 1.03
N GLU A 252 20.94 -5.57 1.00
CA GLU A 252 21.94 -5.70 2.06
C GLU A 252 21.33 -5.23 3.39
N ASN A 253 21.56 -6.00 4.46
CA ASN A 253 21.06 -5.71 5.81
C ASN A 253 19.53 -5.57 5.90
N PHE A 254 18.79 -6.37 5.16
CA PHE A 254 17.33 -6.41 5.26
C PHE A 254 16.87 -6.74 6.71
N THR A 255 16.04 -5.85 7.27
CA THR A 255 15.55 -5.92 8.67
C THR A 255 14.02 -5.95 8.79
N ASN A 256 13.28 -5.76 7.70
CA ASN A 256 11.81 -5.68 7.70
C ASN A 256 11.14 -7.07 7.67
N TRP A 257 11.69 -8.03 8.42
CA TRP A 257 11.34 -9.46 8.34
C TRP A 257 9.89 -9.76 8.74
N LYS A 258 9.40 -9.18 9.84
CA LYS A 258 8.06 -9.47 10.36
C LYS A 258 6.97 -9.23 9.32
N PHE A 259 6.87 -8.00 8.81
CA PHE A 259 5.84 -7.67 7.83
C PHE A 259 6.13 -8.27 6.45
N TYR A 260 7.40 -8.51 6.08
CA TYR A 260 7.71 -9.29 4.88
C TYR A 260 7.10 -10.70 4.93
N LEU A 261 7.28 -11.42 6.04
CA LEU A 261 6.76 -12.78 6.19
C LEU A 261 5.24 -12.80 6.24
N ILE A 262 4.62 -11.87 6.98
CA ILE A 262 3.16 -11.74 7.07
C ILE A 262 2.55 -11.42 5.70
N LEU A 263 3.16 -10.50 4.93
CA LEU A 263 2.68 -10.15 3.59
C LEU A 263 2.79 -11.32 2.61
N VAL A 264 3.93 -12.02 2.60
CA VAL A 264 4.13 -13.20 1.76
C VAL A 264 3.13 -14.29 2.12
N GLN A 265 2.90 -14.54 3.41
CA GLN A 265 1.93 -15.52 3.89
C GLN A 265 0.49 -15.12 3.54
N SER A 266 0.13 -13.85 3.75
CA SER A 266 -1.19 -13.32 3.43
C SER A 266 -1.52 -13.47 1.94
N ILE A 267 -0.60 -13.05 1.06
CA ILE A 267 -0.75 -13.26 -0.38
C ILE A 267 -0.85 -14.76 -0.70
N ALA A 268 0.04 -15.59 -0.16
CA ALA A 268 0.03 -17.03 -0.44
C ALA A 268 -1.28 -17.72 -0.01
N SER A 269 -1.94 -17.22 1.03
CA SER A 269 -3.22 -17.75 1.53
C SER A 269 -4.43 -17.39 0.66
N THR A 270 -4.33 -16.34 -0.15
CA THR A 270 -5.46 -15.81 -0.96
C THR A 270 -5.21 -15.85 -2.46
N CYS A 271 -4.03 -16.33 -2.88
CA CYS A 271 -3.61 -16.25 -4.27
C CYS A 271 -4.27 -17.27 -5.19
N ASN A 272 -4.31 -16.94 -6.48
CA ASN A 272 -4.76 -17.85 -7.53
C ASN A 272 -3.67 -18.86 -7.93
N SER A 273 -4.01 -19.77 -8.85
CA SER A 273 -3.10 -20.82 -9.33
C SER A 273 -1.88 -20.27 -10.08
N GLU A 274 -2.01 -19.13 -10.76
CA GLU A 274 -0.93 -18.50 -11.50
C GLU A 274 0.13 -17.93 -10.55
N THR A 275 -0.30 -17.16 -9.56
CA THR A 275 0.55 -16.64 -8.49
C THR A 275 1.19 -17.77 -7.68
N THR A 276 0.45 -18.86 -7.43
CA THR A 276 1.02 -20.08 -6.82
C THR A 276 2.15 -20.66 -7.65
N ALA A 277 1.99 -20.75 -8.98
CA ALA A 277 3.03 -21.22 -9.89
C ALA A 277 4.23 -20.27 -9.92
N PHE A 278 3.98 -18.95 -9.89
CA PHE A 278 5.03 -17.93 -9.80
C PHE A 278 5.89 -18.11 -8.53
N MET A 279 5.29 -18.25 -7.35
CA MET A 279 6.02 -18.48 -6.09
C MET A 279 6.83 -19.78 -6.13
N LYS A 280 6.25 -20.88 -6.64
CA LYS A 280 6.97 -22.16 -6.80
C LYS A 280 8.20 -22.01 -7.71
N LYS A 281 8.05 -21.30 -8.83
CA LYS A 281 9.15 -21.00 -9.76
C LYS A 281 10.22 -20.15 -9.08
N TYR A 282 9.83 -19.14 -8.31
CA TYR A 282 10.76 -18.30 -7.55
C TYR A 282 11.57 -19.12 -6.55
N LEU A 283 10.93 -19.89 -5.67
CA LEU A 283 11.61 -20.70 -4.65
C LEU A 283 12.56 -21.72 -5.27
N LYS A 284 12.15 -22.39 -6.35
CA LYS A 284 13.01 -23.33 -7.10
C LYS A 284 14.24 -22.63 -7.69
N SER A 285 14.06 -21.44 -8.27
CA SER A 285 15.18 -20.61 -8.77
C SER A 285 16.14 -20.22 -7.65
N ARG A 286 15.61 -19.89 -6.46
CA ARG A 286 16.42 -19.54 -5.29
C ARG A 286 17.24 -20.71 -4.75
N VAL A 287 16.74 -21.94 -4.81
CA VAL A 287 17.53 -23.15 -4.49
C VAL A 287 18.75 -23.25 -5.41
N LEU A 288 18.56 -23.04 -6.72
CA LEU A 288 19.67 -23.06 -7.67
C LEU A 288 20.66 -21.91 -7.40
N HIS A 289 20.14 -20.71 -7.15
CA HIS A 289 20.96 -19.53 -6.90
C HIS A 289 21.83 -19.67 -5.64
N MET A 290 21.25 -20.10 -4.50
CA MET A 290 22.01 -20.25 -3.26
C MET A 290 23.10 -21.32 -3.38
N ALA A 291 22.82 -22.43 -4.06
CA ALA A 291 23.78 -23.50 -4.28
C ALA A 291 24.91 -23.12 -5.26
N THR A 292 24.62 -22.28 -6.26
CA THR A 292 25.60 -21.81 -7.24
C THR A 292 26.51 -20.72 -6.66
N THR A 293 25.95 -19.84 -5.83
CA THR A 293 26.69 -18.70 -5.25
C THR A 293 27.37 -19.01 -3.93
N GLY A 294 26.97 -20.07 -3.23
CA GLY A 294 27.48 -20.37 -1.90
C GLY A 294 27.05 -19.32 -0.85
N CYS A 295 25.90 -18.67 -1.05
CA CYS A 295 25.46 -17.56 -0.20
C CYS A 295 24.52 -18.04 0.92
N LEU A 296 24.99 -18.02 2.17
CA LEU A 296 24.20 -18.39 3.35
C LEU A 296 22.97 -17.49 3.52
N THR A 297 23.10 -16.17 3.38
CA THR A 297 21.96 -15.23 3.47
C THR A 297 20.86 -15.58 2.45
N SER A 298 21.25 -16.01 1.24
CA SER A 298 20.29 -16.43 0.22
C SER A 298 19.54 -17.71 0.61
N LEU A 299 20.20 -18.65 1.30
CA LEU A 299 19.57 -19.85 1.86
C LEU A 299 18.62 -19.48 3.01
N LEU A 300 19.07 -18.65 3.95
CA LEU A 300 18.25 -18.27 5.11
C LEU A 300 16.97 -17.55 4.67
N HIS A 301 17.08 -16.64 3.71
CA HIS A 301 15.94 -16.01 3.07
C HIS A 301 15.02 -17.05 2.41
N LEU A 302 15.58 -17.98 1.62
CA LEU A 302 14.81 -19.05 0.99
C LEU A 302 14.01 -19.87 2.01
N LEU A 303 14.61 -20.24 3.14
CA LEU A 303 13.94 -21.01 4.19
C LEU A 303 12.77 -20.23 4.79
N LEU A 304 12.98 -18.96 5.19
CA LEU A 304 11.92 -18.12 5.75
C LEU A 304 10.78 -17.87 4.76
N THR A 305 11.09 -17.52 3.50
CA THR A 305 10.06 -17.34 2.46
C THR A 305 9.30 -18.64 2.19
N ALA A 306 9.99 -19.78 2.16
CA ALA A 306 9.34 -21.08 1.96
C ALA A 306 8.41 -21.45 3.12
N ARG A 307 8.76 -21.11 4.36
CA ARG A 307 7.86 -21.28 5.50
C ARG A 307 6.64 -20.38 5.39
N ALA A 308 6.84 -19.09 5.12
CA ALA A 308 5.74 -18.12 4.99
C ALA A 308 4.75 -18.52 3.87
N THR A 309 5.27 -18.90 2.69
CA THR A 309 4.44 -19.38 1.56
C THR A 309 3.77 -20.73 1.80
N SER A 310 4.18 -21.49 2.82
CA SER A 310 3.56 -22.77 3.20
C SER A 310 2.53 -22.61 4.33
N ALA A 311 2.57 -21.48 5.06
CA ALA A 311 1.74 -21.18 6.22
C ALA A 311 0.37 -20.57 5.84
N CYS A 312 -0.33 -21.21 4.90
CA CYS A 312 -1.52 -20.65 4.26
C CYS A 312 -2.85 -21.02 4.93
N THR A 313 -2.83 -21.77 6.04
CA THR A 313 -4.03 -22.25 6.72
C THR A 313 -4.05 -21.84 8.19
N MET A 314 -5.23 -21.87 8.82
CA MET A 314 -5.35 -21.68 10.27
C MET A 314 -4.84 -22.89 11.08
N ASP A 315 -4.54 -24.01 10.41
CA ASP A 315 -4.03 -25.22 11.07
C ASP A 315 -2.50 -25.29 10.97
N ILE A 316 -1.85 -25.20 12.12
CA ILE A 316 -0.40 -25.29 12.26
C ILE A 316 0.12 -26.63 11.69
N HIS A 317 -0.60 -27.74 11.88
CA HIS A 317 -0.15 -29.04 11.38
C HIS A 317 -0.17 -29.10 9.86
N SER A 318 -1.26 -28.64 9.23
CA SER A 318 -1.33 -28.50 7.78
C SER A 318 -0.23 -27.58 7.23
N ASN A 319 0.11 -26.48 7.93
CA ASN A 319 1.17 -25.58 7.52
C ASN A 319 2.56 -26.25 7.57
N LEU A 320 2.83 -27.01 8.62
CA LEU A 320 4.06 -27.81 8.75
C LEU A 320 4.14 -28.90 7.67
N ASP A 321 3.04 -29.59 7.38
CA ASP A 321 2.96 -30.59 6.31
C ASP A 321 3.21 -29.98 4.93
N ASN A 322 2.68 -28.78 4.67
CA ASN A 322 2.93 -28.04 3.43
C ASN A 322 4.41 -27.69 3.30
N TYR A 323 5.03 -27.19 4.36
CA TYR A 323 6.46 -26.92 4.38
C TYR A 323 7.29 -28.20 4.20
N ALA A 324 6.92 -29.31 4.85
CA ALA A 324 7.59 -30.60 4.70
C ALA A 324 7.52 -31.10 3.25
N LYS A 325 6.37 -30.97 2.58
CA LYS A 325 6.23 -31.28 1.15
C LYS A 325 7.16 -30.42 0.30
N TRP A 326 7.20 -29.10 0.54
CA TRP A 326 8.10 -28.21 -0.16
C TRP A 326 9.57 -28.59 0.07
N TYR A 327 9.96 -28.84 1.32
CA TYR A 327 11.33 -29.17 1.71
C TYR A 327 11.76 -30.49 1.06
N LYS A 328 10.89 -31.51 1.05
CA LYS A 328 11.16 -32.78 0.35
C LYS A 328 11.43 -32.56 -1.14
N GLN A 329 10.56 -31.82 -1.83
CA GLN A 329 10.65 -31.62 -3.27
C GLN A 329 11.84 -30.75 -3.69
N ASN A 330 12.23 -29.79 -2.86
CA ASN A 330 13.21 -28.77 -3.25
C ASN A 330 14.58 -28.97 -2.61
N ILE A 331 14.64 -29.51 -1.39
CA ILE A 331 15.88 -29.77 -0.64
C ILE A 331 16.15 -31.29 -0.59
N GLY A 332 15.15 -32.11 -0.25
CA GLY A 332 15.27 -33.57 -0.24
C GLY A 332 15.69 -34.17 -1.59
N GLU A 333 15.17 -33.59 -2.66
CA GLU A 333 15.38 -34.03 -4.04
C GLU A 333 16.32 -33.10 -4.82
N MET A 334 17.09 -32.24 -4.12
CA MET A 334 17.90 -31.20 -4.75
C MET A 334 19.01 -31.72 -5.67
N SER A 335 19.44 -32.98 -5.54
CA SER A 335 20.40 -33.57 -6.48
C SER A 335 19.88 -33.72 -7.91
N TYR A 336 18.56 -33.80 -8.09
CA TYR A 336 17.98 -33.79 -9.44
C TYR A 336 18.01 -32.38 -10.06
N LEU A 337 18.23 -31.35 -9.25
CA LEU A 337 18.30 -29.95 -9.66
C LEU A 337 19.73 -29.44 -9.75
N LEU A 338 20.65 -29.98 -8.95
CA LEU A 338 22.00 -29.45 -8.73
C LEU A 338 23.07 -30.39 -9.29
N ARG A 339 24.17 -29.78 -9.78
CA ARG A 339 25.40 -30.51 -10.08
C ARG A 339 26.05 -31.02 -8.77
N PRO A 340 26.91 -32.05 -8.82
CA PRO A 340 27.53 -32.61 -7.61
C PRO A 340 28.26 -31.58 -6.73
N GLU A 341 28.96 -30.63 -7.34
CA GLU A 341 29.66 -29.53 -6.64
C GLU A 341 28.69 -28.59 -5.91
N HIS A 342 27.62 -28.18 -6.58
CA HIS A 342 26.57 -27.32 -6.00
C HIS A 342 25.76 -28.06 -4.93
N PHE A 343 25.60 -29.37 -5.05
CA PHE A 343 24.98 -30.20 -4.01
C PHE A 343 25.81 -30.21 -2.71
N GLN A 344 27.13 -30.37 -2.82
CA GLN A 344 28.02 -30.27 -1.66
C GLN A 344 27.99 -28.88 -1.04
N MET A 345 28.00 -27.82 -1.86
CA MET A 345 27.86 -26.45 -1.40
C MET A 345 26.54 -26.24 -0.64
N ALA A 346 25.42 -26.68 -1.21
CA ALA A 346 24.11 -26.59 -0.56
C ALA A 346 24.06 -27.33 0.79
N LEU A 347 24.68 -28.51 0.89
CA LEU A 347 24.79 -29.22 2.17
C LEU A 347 25.62 -28.46 3.20
N GLY A 348 26.72 -27.83 2.79
CA GLY A 348 27.53 -26.97 3.66
C GLY A 348 26.70 -25.80 4.20
N LEU A 349 26.00 -25.09 3.32
CA LEU A 349 25.11 -24.00 3.73
C LEU A 349 23.98 -24.45 4.66
N LEU A 350 23.36 -25.61 4.39
CA LEU A 350 22.34 -26.18 5.27
C LEU A 350 22.90 -26.50 6.65
N GLU A 351 24.12 -27.02 6.72
CA GLU A 351 24.81 -27.26 7.98
C GLU A 351 25.08 -25.95 8.74
N GLU A 352 25.61 -24.93 8.06
CA GLU A 352 25.84 -23.60 8.64
C GLU A 352 24.54 -22.94 9.12
N SER A 353 23.43 -23.17 8.41
CA SER A 353 22.13 -22.59 8.76
C SER A 353 21.53 -23.12 10.06
N LEU A 354 22.01 -24.27 10.56
CA LEU A 354 21.48 -24.88 11.80
C LEU A 354 21.55 -23.93 12.99
N HIS A 355 22.56 -23.07 13.08
CA HIS A 355 22.70 -22.12 14.18
C HIS A 355 21.57 -21.08 14.27
N TYR A 356 20.84 -20.85 13.18
CA TYR A 356 19.70 -19.95 13.14
C TYR A 356 18.40 -20.64 13.56
N GLU A 357 18.35 -21.97 13.49
CA GLU A 357 17.13 -22.74 13.68
C GLU A 357 16.73 -22.82 15.16
N SER A 358 15.77 -21.99 15.57
CA SER A 358 15.24 -21.99 16.94
C SER A 358 13.91 -22.73 17.08
N GLU A 359 13.23 -23.03 15.98
CA GLU A 359 11.90 -23.64 15.99
C GLU A 359 11.96 -25.16 15.78
N LEU A 360 11.68 -25.89 16.86
CA LEU A 360 11.78 -27.35 16.92
C LEU A 360 11.04 -28.06 15.79
N GLN A 361 9.80 -27.63 15.48
CA GLN A 361 8.95 -28.29 14.48
C GLN A 361 9.55 -28.23 13.07
N TYR A 362 10.18 -27.11 12.71
CA TYR A 362 10.85 -26.98 11.41
C TYR A 362 12.16 -27.77 11.36
N LEU A 363 12.93 -27.77 12.45
CA LEU A 363 14.14 -28.57 12.55
C LEU A 363 13.85 -30.09 12.54
N GLU A 364 12.72 -30.52 13.11
CA GLU A 364 12.24 -31.90 13.03
C GLU A 364 12.00 -32.33 11.58
N ILE A 365 11.36 -31.46 10.78
CA ILE A 365 11.18 -31.68 9.33
C ILE A 365 12.54 -31.80 8.63
N HIS A 366 13.46 -30.90 8.92
CA HIS A 366 14.81 -30.91 8.34
C HIS A 366 15.58 -32.18 8.72
N ALA A 367 15.43 -32.68 9.94
CA ALA A 367 16.08 -33.91 10.40
C ALA A 367 15.44 -35.17 9.79
N ALA A 368 14.11 -35.20 9.64
CA ALA A 368 13.34 -36.37 9.22
C ALA A 368 13.37 -36.63 7.71
N ILE A 369 13.30 -35.58 6.88
CA ILE A 369 13.21 -35.74 5.42
C ILE A 369 14.52 -36.25 4.84
N ALA A 370 14.51 -37.38 4.14
CA ALA A 370 15.70 -37.91 3.47
C ALA A 370 16.22 -36.95 2.37
N LEU A 371 17.55 -36.88 2.21
CA LEU A 371 18.20 -36.17 1.10
C LEU A 371 18.77 -37.20 0.12
N SER A 372 18.53 -36.97 -1.18
CA SER A 372 19.05 -37.77 -2.28
C SER A 372 20.17 -37.01 -3.01
N PRO A 373 21.24 -37.69 -3.49
CA PRO A 373 21.57 -39.07 -3.15
C PRO A 373 22.01 -39.16 -1.68
N GLY A 374 21.74 -40.30 -1.05
CA GLY A 374 22.33 -40.60 0.26
C GLY A 374 23.85 -40.72 0.17
N GLY A 375 24.53 -40.73 1.32
CA GLY A 375 25.98 -40.89 1.36
C GLY A 375 26.59 -40.37 2.65
N ARG A 376 27.91 -40.47 2.78
CA ARG A 376 28.63 -40.09 4.01
C ARG A 376 28.39 -38.62 4.39
N ILE A 377 28.46 -37.71 3.40
CA ILE A 377 28.25 -36.27 3.63
C ILE A 377 26.82 -35.94 4.10
N VAL A 378 25.81 -36.60 3.52
CA VAL A 378 24.40 -36.44 3.92
C VAL A 378 24.19 -37.01 5.33
N GLN A 379 24.75 -38.17 5.64
CA GLN A 379 24.62 -38.77 6.98
C GLN A 379 25.32 -37.93 8.05
N ALA A 380 26.45 -37.30 7.73
CA ALA A 380 27.13 -36.35 8.62
C ALA A 380 26.23 -35.15 8.92
N TYR A 381 25.68 -34.49 7.89
CA TYR A 381 24.72 -33.40 8.05
C TYR A 381 23.50 -33.82 8.90
N LYS A 382 22.87 -34.95 8.58
CA LYS A 382 21.71 -35.45 9.34
C LYS A 382 22.01 -35.76 10.79
N THR A 383 23.22 -36.21 11.08
CA THR A 383 23.67 -36.46 12.46
C THR A 383 23.81 -35.14 13.21
N LYS A 384 24.33 -34.09 12.57
CA LYS A 384 24.37 -32.73 13.13
C LYS A 384 22.97 -32.17 13.38
N CYS A 385 22.03 -32.32 12.44
CA CYS A 385 20.63 -31.92 12.66
C CYS A 385 20.02 -32.60 13.89
N ARG A 386 20.19 -33.93 14.02
CA ARG A 386 19.65 -34.69 15.17
C ARG A 386 20.31 -34.31 16.49
N ALA A 387 21.63 -34.09 16.48
CA ALA A 387 22.37 -33.65 17.65
C ALA A 387 21.89 -32.27 18.12
N TYR A 388 21.79 -31.31 17.19
CA TYR A 388 21.31 -29.96 17.46
C TYR A 388 19.84 -29.96 17.95
N LEU A 389 18.97 -30.74 17.30
CA LEU A 389 17.59 -30.94 17.75
C LEU A 389 17.53 -31.49 19.18
N SER A 390 18.41 -32.43 19.53
CA SER A 390 18.48 -32.96 20.90
C SER A 390 18.97 -31.91 21.90
N GLN A 391 19.85 -30.99 21.52
CA GLN A 391 20.32 -29.90 22.40
C GLN A 391 19.19 -28.91 22.67
N LEU A 392 18.48 -28.47 21.62
CA LEU A 392 17.33 -27.57 21.77
C LEU A 392 16.22 -28.17 22.63
N LYS A 393 15.91 -29.47 22.47
CA LYS A 393 14.91 -30.17 23.31
C LYS A 393 15.29 -30.21 24.80
N LYS A 394 16.58 -30.15 25.12
CA LYS A 394 17.08 -30.12 26.51
C LYS A 394 17.15 -28.71 27.09
N GLY A 395 16.88 -27.67 26.30
CA GLY A 395 17.06 -26.27 26.71
C GLY A 395 18.53 -25.84 26.81
N GLU A 396 19.45 -26.66 26.29
CA GLU A 396 20.86 -26.33 26.17
C GLU A 396 21.01 -25.39 24.96
N LYS A 397 21.16 -24.08 25.19
CA LYS A 397 21.58 -23.16 24.12
C LYS A 397 23.01 -23.54 23.71
N ALA A 398 23.20 -23.83 22.42
CA ALA A 398 24.52 -24.02 21.82
C ALA A 398 25.33 -22.72 21.88
#